data_AF-A0A7X2SD64-F1
#
_entry.id   AF-A0A7X2SD64-F1
#
_cell.length_a   1.000
_cell.length_b   1.000
_cell.length_c   1.000
_cell.angle_alpha   90.00
_cell.angle_beta   90.00
_cell.angle_gamma   90.00
#
_symmetry.space_group_name_H-M   'P 1'
#
loop_
_entity.id
_entity.type
_entity.pdbx_description
1 polymer ?
#
loop_
_entity_poly.entity_id
_entity_poly.type
_entity_poly.pdbx_seq_one_letter_code
_entity_poly.pdbx_strand_id
1 'polypeptide(L)'
;MPGGLIPVEQWKVPETSVRRSLKDALRHALAQIRAGVVAEKEVFESLDNLPELSAARLESFAPRPDPSVLAEVLSRALEELGLNHDSGKRVALLVAPPFSGIRSALECFPELELQQEGEAGRWSLILPPENLLLDEQGAREWWDTQDLSRPWVIPELADFWLRHLSGLALVRELLRRVAAGGTAPGAIGCSSWCWQFWSSYFRDAHFSPMTPAPMAAVELGEWFESLAAGDSDYSITARMADDGLWVLPMTEGNDGKKRKHSGFLRDLASVARGNPGVALAIWRRALRDRPEEEAGTEESGPGSSDGGSVTRAWVIPFDQLGLPAVPQSQGDNIGLLLHALLLHDGLDASHLQLVTGVAEHEAGFVLARLARADLIEQQSSGGRWQVTAQGYPSIRRHLQSWGFPVDTF
;
A
#
# COMPACT_ATOMS: atom_id res chain seq x y z
N MET A 1 13.18 -6.42 3.76
CA MET A 1 11.84 -6.07 4.28
C MET A 1 11.92 -6.00 5.79
N PRO A 2 11.78 -4.82 6.39
CA PRO A 2 11.59 -4.69 7.83
C PRO A 2 10.46 -5.62 8.30
N GLY A 3 10.72 -6.47 9.30
CA GLY A 3 9.74 -7.38 9.91
C GLY A 3 9.44 -8.70 9.17
N GLY A 4 9.87 -8.88 7.93
CA GLY A 4 9.74 -10.15 7.19
C GLY A 4 8.30 -10.57 6.83
N LEU A 5 8.14 -11.84 6.42
CA LEU A 5 6.83 -12.45 6.16
C LEU A 5 6.32 -13.17 7.41
N ILE A 6 5.07 -12.92 7.77
CA ILE A 6 4.38 -13.55 8.91
C ILE A 6 3.05 -14.18 8.44
N PRO A 7 2.50 -15.20 9.14
CA PRO A 7 1.15 -15.67 8.88
C PRO A 7 0.12 -14.54 9.05
N VAL A 8 -0.90 -14.50 8.20
CA VAL A 8 -1.95 -13.45 8.20
C VAL A 8 -2.63 -13.31 9.58
N GLU A 9 -2.76 -14.40 10.32
CA GLU A 9 -3.42 -14.50 11.62
C GLU A 9 -2.59 -13.85 12.74
N GLN A 10 -1.30 -13.66 12.51
CA GLN A 10 -0.39 -12.99 13.45
C GLN A 10 -0.32 -11.48 13.22
N TRP A 11 -0.90 -10.98 12.11
CA TRP A 11 -0.87 -9.58 11.77
C TRP A 11 -1.67 -8.74 12.76
N LYS A 12 -1.10 -7.61 13.21
CA LYS A 12 -1.72 -6.70 14.17
C LYS A 12 -1.44 -5.25 13.81
N VAL A 13 -2.42 -4.39 14.07
CA VAL A 13 -2.28 -2.94 13.85
C VAL A 13 -1.18 -2.38 14.76
N PRO A 14 -0.26 -1.54 14.24
CA PRO A 14 0.71 -0.81 15.06
C PRO A 14 0.05 0.06 16.13
N GLU A 15 0.74 0.27 17.25
CA GLU A 15 0.23 1.06 18.38
C GLU A 15 -0.05 2.53 18.00
N THR A 16 -1.16 3.08 18.53
CA THR A 16 -1.57 4.48 18.32
C THR A 16 -1.06 5.39 19.44
N SER A 17 -0.83 6.67 19.15
CA SER A 17 -0.68 7.65 20.24
C SER A 17 -2.02 7.91 20.93
N VAL A 18 -2.04 7.87 22.27
CA VAL A 18 -3.27 8.04 23.09
C VAL A 18 -4.00 9.35 22.80
N ARG A 19 -3.25 10.43 22.49
CA ARG A 19 -3.82 11.75 22.19
C ARG A 19 -4.59 11.79 20.87
N ARG A 20 -4.21 10.98 19.88
CA ARG A 20 -4.84 10.97 18.57
C ARG A 20 -6.08 10.07 18.51
N SER A 21 -6.05 8.91 19.16
CA SER A 21 -7.22 8.00 19.22
C SER A 21 -8.49 8.74 19.68
N LEU A 22 -8.36 9.58 20.70
CA LEU A 22 -9.46 10.42 21.20
C LEU A 22 -9.90 11.50 20.21
N LYS A 23 -8.95 12.21 19.56
CA LYS A 23 -9.27 13.26 18.58
C LYS A 23 -9.92 12.70 17.32
N ASP A 24 -9.43 11.57 16.81
CA ASP A 24 -9.96 10.94 15.60
C ASP A 24 -11.34 10.32 15.84
N ALA A 25 -11.55 9.68 16.99
CA ALA A 25 -12.89 9.21 17.41
C ALA A 25 -13.88 10.39 17.54
N LEU A 26 -13.45 11.50 18.15
CA LEU A 26 -14.28 12.69 18.32
C LEU A 26 -14.61 13.36 16.98
N ARG A 27 -13.62 13.53 16.08
CA ARG A 27 -13.84 14.10 14.74
C ARG A 27 -14.76 13.23 13.91
N HIS A 28 -14.61 11.91 13.98
CA HIS A 28 -15.46 10.98 13.25
C HIS A 28 -16.90 10.99 13.76
N ALA A 29 -17.09 10.95 15.08
CA ALA A 29 -18.40 11.10 15.70
C ALA A 29 -19.03 12.47 15.36
N LEU A 30 -18.26 13.55 15.40
CA LEU A 30 -18.73 14.88 15.00
C LEU A 30 -19.08 14.97 13.51
N ALA A 31 -18.32 14.32 12.63
CA ALA A 31 -18.62 14.27 11.19
C ALA A 31 -19.91 13.47 10.92
N GLN A 32 -20.14 12.38 11.66
CA GLN A 32 -21.37 11.59 11.58
C GLN A 32 -22.58 12.33 12.16
N ILE A 33 -22.40 13.10 13.24
CA ILE A 33 -23.48 13.89 13.88
C ILE A 33 -23.78 15.16 13.06
N ARG A 34 -22.78 15.77 12.41
CA ARG A 34 -22.95 16.94 11.52
C ARG A 34 -23.57 16.59 10.16
N ALA A 35 -23.92 15.33 9.91
CA ALA A 35 -24.61 14.87 8.69
C ALA A 35 -26.05 15.42 8.49
N GLY A 36 -26.44 16.47 9.25
CA GLY A 36 -27.69 17.21 9.07
C GLY A 36 -27.57 18.74 9.24
N VAL A 37 -26.37 19.30 9.41
CA VAL A 37 -26.19 20.75 9.56
C VAL A 37 -24.91 21.19 8.82
N VAL A 38 -25.09 21.98 7.78
CA VAL A 38 -23.99 22.69 7.11
C VAL A 38 -23.37 23.65 8.11
N ALA A 39 -22.12 23.40 8.46
CA ALA A 39 -21.29 24.37 9.16
C ALA A 39 -19.96 24.46 8.43
N GLU A 40 -19.74 25.61 7.79
CA GLU A 40 -18.43 26.06 7.33
C GLU A 40 -17.45 25.96 8.50
N LYS A 41 -16.32 25.29 8.25
CA LYS A 41 -15.28 25.15 9.25
C LYS A 41 -14.36 26.34 9.11
N GLU A 42 -14.35 27.19 10.13
CA GLU A 42 -13.42 28.30 10.29
C GLU A 42 -11.98 27.81 10.06
N VAL A 43 -11.33 28.49 9.11
CA VAL A 43 -9.91 28.42 8.81
C VAL A 43 -9.19 29.01 10.03
N PHE A 44 -8.51 28.14 10.79
CA PHE A 44 -7.60 28.60 11.82
C PHE A 44 -6.35 29.18 11.14
N GLU A 45 -5.92 30.36 11.61
CA GLU A 45 -4.76 31.11 11.12
C GLU A 45 -3.47 30.27 11.13
N SER A 46 -3.17 29.69 9.98
CA SER A 46 -1.92 29.85 9.22
C SER A 46 -0.60 30.06 9.98
N LEU A 47 0.17 28.98 10.14
CA LEU A 47 1.60 28.99 9.84
C LEU A 47 1.83 28.70 8.34
N ASP A 48 0.87 29.13 7.49
CA ASP A 48 0.76 28.80 6.08
C ASP A 48 1.77 29.60 5.27
N ASN A 49 2.86 28.94 4.93
CA ASN A 49 3.25 28.70 3.54
C ASN A 49 4.72 28.24 3.52
N LEU A 50 5.06 27.20 4.28
CA LEU A 50 6.27 26.46 3.92
C LEU A 50 6.04 25.88 2.51
N PRO A 51 6.92 26.17 1.54
CA PRO A 51 6.71 25.70 0.18
C PRO A 51 6.86 24.17 0.15
N GLU A 52 6.10 23.54 -0.73
CA GLU A 52 6.29 22.14 -1.04
C GLU A 52 7.70 21.91 -1.60
N LEU A 53 8.29 20.77 -1.29
CA LEU A 53 9.57 20.40 -1.90
C LEU A 53 9.41 20.30 -3.42
N SER A 54 10.41 20.77 -4.16
CA SER A 54 10.48 20.49 -5.60
C SER A 54 10.53 18.97 -5.84
N ALA A 55 10.03 18.52 -6.99
CA ALA A 55 9.97 17.08 -7.31
C ALA A 55 11.33 16.38 -7.15
N ALA A 56 12.43 17.02 -7.59
CA ALA A 56 13.77 16.48 -7.44
C ALA A 56 14.21 16.35 -5.97
N ARG A 57 13.90 17.34 -5.12
CA ARG A 57 14.20 17.25 -3.68
C ARG A 57 13.32 16.21 -3.00
N LEU A 58 12.05 16.12 -3.38
CA LEU A 58 11.13 15.12 -2.86
C LEU A 58 11.61 13.69 -3.18
N GLU A 59 12.06 13.43 -4.42
CA GLU A 59 12.65 12.14 -4.77
C GLU A 59 13.97 11.87 -4.05
N SER A 60 14.78 12.89 -3.74
CA SER A 60 15.98 12.69 -2.93
C SER A 60 15.66 12.37 -1.46
N PHE A 61 14.63 12.97 -0.87
CA PHE A 61 14.28 12.77 0.55
C PHE A 61 13.43 11.53 0.82
N ALA A 62 12.60 11.16 -0.15
CA ALA A 62 11.61 10.11 0.01
C ALA A 62 11.39 9.42 -1.34
N PRO A 63 12.43 8.81 -1.93
CA PRO A 63 12.33 8.18 -3.24
C PRO A 63 11.27 7.08 -3.24
N ARG A 64 10.70 6.82 -4.42
CA ARG A 64 9.84 5.65 -4.61
C ARG A 64 10.68 4.37 -4.49
N PRO A 65 10.21 3.33 -3.79
CA PRO A 65 10.96 2.10 -3.62
C PRO A 65 11.12 1.38 -4.96
N ASP A 66 12.31 0.81 -5.18
CA ASP A 66 12.57 -0.08 -6.32
C ASP A 66 11.88 -1.44 -6.09
N PRO A 67 10.95 -1.87 -6.97
CA PRO A 67 10.29 -3.16 -6.86
C PRO A 67 11.26 -4.35 -6.90
N SER A 68 12.39 -4.26 -7.62
CA SER A 68 13.34 -5.36 -7.78
C SER A 68 14.04 -5.71 -6.46
N VAL A 69 14.36 -4.71 -5.64
CA VAL A 69 14.93 -4.93 -4.30
C VAL A 69 13.94 -5.70 -3.41
N LEU A 70 12.64 -5.38 -3.50
CA LEU A 70 11.61 -6.11 -2.77
C LEU A 70 11.42 -7.52 -3.32
N ALA A 71 11.54 -7.71 -4.64
CA ALA A 71 11.45 -9.00 -5.30
C ALA A 71 12.54 -9.96 -4.83
N GLU A 72 13.79 -9.51 -4.76
CA GLU A 72 14.92 -10.30 -4.24
C GLU A 72 14.69 -10.73 -2.79
N VAL A 73 14.26 -9.79 -1.93
CA VAL A 73 13.96 -10.11 -0.53
C VAL A 73 12.82 -11.12 -0.42
N LEU A 74 11.77 -10.97 -1.22
CA LEU A 74 10.64 -11.90 -1.23
C LEU A 74 11.05 -13.28 -1.72
N SER A 75 11.84 -13.38 -2.79
CA SER A 75 12.32 -14.67 -3.32
C SER A 75 13.05 -15.46 -2.24
N ARG A 76 14.01 -14.82 -1.54
CA ARG A 76 14.73 -15.46 -0.43
C ARG A 76 13.81 -15.90 0.71
N ALA A 77 12.84 -15.05 1.08
CA ALA A 77 11.88 -15.39 2.13
C ALA A 77 10.99 -16.59 1.74
N LEU A 78 10.62 -16.69 0.46
CA LEU A 78 9.85 -17.82 -0.07
C LEU A 78 10.68 -19.12 -0.12
N GLU A 79 11.97 -19.03 -0.42
CA GLU A 79 12.91 -20.15 -0.35
C GLU A 79 13.06 -20.68 1.08
N GLU A 80 13.25 -19.77 2.06
CA GLU A 80 13.35 -20.09 3.49
C GLU A 80 12.08 -20.77 4.04
N LEU A 81 10.90 -20.40 3.52
CA LEU A 81 9.63 -21.03 3.87
C LEU A 81 9.46 -22.45 3.33
N GLY A 82 10.44 -22.97 2.58
CA GLY A 82 10.49 -24.38 2.21
C GLY A 82 9.60 -24.75 1.02
N LEU A 83 9.34 -23.81 0.09
CA LEU A 83 8.74 -24.14 -1.22
C LEU A 83 9.54 -25.20 -2.00
N ASN A 84 10.80 -25.42 -1.62
CA ASN A 84 11.72 -26.41 -2.20
C ASN A 84 11.72 -27.78 -1.48
N HIS A 85 10.94 -27.96 -0.40
CA HIS A 85 10.88 -29.22 0.34
C HIS A 85 9.55 -29.96 0.13
N ASP A 86 9.61 -31.29 0.24
CA ASP A 86 8.56 -32.31 -0.04
C ASP A 86 7.29 -32.22 0.85
N SER A 87 7.03 -31.05 1.42
CA SER A 87 5.97 -30.74 2.38
C SER A 87 4.55 -30.66 1.79
N GLY A 88 4.37 -31.07 0.53
CA GLY A 88 3.09 -31.00 -0.19
C GLY A 88 2.62 -29.57 -0.55
N LYS A 89 3.18 -28.53 0.06
CA LYS A 89 2.84 -27.12 -0.18
C LYS A 89 3.84 -26.46 -1.12
N ARG A 90 3.60 -26.57 -2.42
CA ARG A 90 4.45 -25.97 -3.47
C ARG A 90 4.01 -24.57 -3.88
N VAL A 91 2.89 -24.04 -3.36
CA VAL A 91 2.36 -22.74 -3.75
C VAL A 91 2.26 -21.81 -2.55
N ALA A 92 2.97 -20.69 -2.59
CA ALA A 92 2.87 -19.62 -1.61
C ALA A 92 1.75 -18.64 -2.00
N LEU A 93 0.95 -18.24 -0.99
CA LEU A 93 -0.06 -17.21 -1.13
C LEU A 93 0.34 -16.01 -0.28
N LEU A 94 0.66 -14.89 -0.93
CA LEU A 94 1.02 -13.62 -0.31
C LEU A 94 -0.20 -12.71 -0.28
N VAL A 95 -0.76 -12.49 0.89
CA VAL A 95 -1.91 -11.61 1.12
C VAL A 95 -1.41 -10.28 1.68
N ALA A 96 -1.71 -9.18 0.99
CA ALA A 96 -1.28 -7.87 1.45
C ALA A 96 -2.28 -6.77 1.06
N PRO A 97 -2.39 -5.68 1.86
CA PRO A 97 -3.20 -4.55 1.46
C PRO A 97 -2.64 -3.88 0.18
N PRO A 98 -3.48 -3.13 -0.55
CA PRO A 98 -3.03 -2.28 -1.65
C PRO A 98 -1.84 -1.41 -1.23
N PHE A 99 -0.95 -1.07 -2.16
CA PHE A 99 0.26 -0.27 -1.90
C PHE A 99 1.33 -0.91 -1.00
N SER A 100 1.21 -2.20 -0.66
CA SER A 100 2.26 -2.94 0.05
C SER A 100 3.55 -3.16 -0.76
N GLY A 101 3.47 -3.02 -2.10
CA GLY A 101 4.57 -3.28 -3.02
C GLY A 101 4.67 -4.74 -3.49
N ILE A 102 3.88 -5.66 -2.92
CA ILE A 102 3.93 -7.10 -3.26
C ILE A 102 3.66 -7.34 -4.75
N ARG A 103 2.62 -6.72 -5.31
CA ARG A 103 2.27 -6.86 -6.74
C ARG A 103 3.48 -6.52 -7.64
N SER A 104 4.02 -5.31 -7.50
CA SER A 104 5.14 -4.85 -8.33
C SER A 104 6.40 -5.68 -8.12
N ALA A 105 6.64 -6.18 -6.90
CA ALA A 105 7.76 -7.07 -6.66
C ALA A 105 7.59 -8.44 -7.33
N LEU A 106 6.37 -9.01 -7.32
CA LEU A 106 6.07 -10.26 -8.01
C LEU A 106 6.10 -10.11 -9.54
N GLU A 107 5.82 -8.92 -10.08
CA GLU A 107 5.99 -8.62 -11.51
C GLU A 107 7.47 -8.72 -11.95
N CYS A 108 8.43 -8.49 -11.04
CA CYS A 108 9.88 -8.59 -11.29
C CYS A 108 10.44 -10.03 -11.17
N PHE A 109 9.66 -11.01 -10.69
CA PHE A 109 10.16 -12.38 -10.50
C PHE A 109 10.74 -13.06 -11.74
N PRO A 110 10.23 -12.85 -12.98
CA PRO A 110 10.83 -13.42 -14.19
C PRO A 110 12.27 -12.96 -14.47
N GLU A 111 12.68 -11.83 -13.87
CA GLU A 111 14.03 -11.27 -13.99
C GLU A 111 15.01 -11.91 -13.00
N LEU A 112 14.50 -12.60 -11.97
CA LEU A 112 15.31 -13.28 -10.97
C LEU A 112 15.82 -14.64 -11.49
N GLU A 113 17.09 -14.93 -11.23
CA GLU A 113 17.67 -16.24 -11.48
C GLU A 113 17.37 -17.18 -10.30
N LEU A 114 16.72 -18.32 -10.55
CA LEU A 114 16.59 -19.35 -9.52
C LEU A 114 17.88 -20.13 -9.39
N GLN A 115 18.46 -20.13 -8.19
CA GLN A 115 19.58 -21.00 -7.85
C GLN A 115 19.06 -22.40 -7.54
N GLN A 116 18.76 -23.19 -8.57
CA GLN A 116 18.54 -24.63 -8.44
C GLN A 116 19.64 -25.42 -9.15
N GLU A 117 20.13 -26.48 -8.50
CA GLU A 117 21.16 -27.36 -9.03
C GLU A 117 20.67 -28.07 -10.30
N GLY A 118 21.18 -27.65 -11.47
CA GLY A 118 21.16 -28.43 -12.70
C GLY A 118 20.33 -27.88 -13.87
N GLU A 119 19.31 -27.05 -13.63
CA GLU A 119 18.56 -26.35 -14.68
C GLU A 119 18.19 -24.93 -14.22
N ALA A 120 18.56 -23.92 -15.03
CA ALA A 120 18.19 -22.54 -14.79
C ALA A 120 16.68 -22.35 -15.00
N GLY A 121 15.89 -22.58 -13.95
CA GLY A 121 14.48 -22.25 -13.94
C GLY A 121 14.30 -20.74 -13.91
N ARG A 122 13.51 -20.17 -14.82
CA ARG A 122 13.00 -18.79 -14.67
C ARG A 122 11.54 -18.86 -14.25
N TRP A 123 11.12 -17.90 -13.42
CA TRP A 123 9.71 -17.75 -13.08
C TRP A 123 8.89 -17.40 -14.32
N SER A 124 7.81 -18.14 -14.54
CA SER A 124 6.81 -17.84 -15.55
C SER A 124 5.79 -16.86 -14.99
N LEU A 125 5.75 -15.64 -15.53
CA LEU A 125 4.69 -14.69 -15.22
C LEU A 125 3.38 -15.14 -15.85
N ILE A 126 2.33 -15.24 -15.06
CA ILE A 126 0.97 -15.55 -15.52
C ILE A 126 0.13 -14.30 -15.34
N LEU A 127 -0.40 -13.80 -16.46
CA LEU A 127 -1.29 -12.65 -16.53
C LEU A 127 -2.71 -13.14 -16.88
N PRO A 128 -3.77 -12.40 -16.50
CA PRO A 128 -5.12 -12.76 -16.85
C PRO A 128 -5.37 -12.70 -18.36
N PRO A 129 -6.37 -13.44 -18.89
CA PRO A 129 -6.87 -13.19 -20.24
C PRO A 129 -7.58 -11.84 -20.33
N GLU A 130 -7.68 -11.29 -21.55
CA GLU A 130 -8.44 -10.05 -21.80
C GLU A 130 -9.93 -10.21 -21.42
N ASN A 131 -10.50 -11.39 -21.66
CA ASN A 131 -11.88 -11.70 -21.28
C ASN A 131 -11.91 -12.53 -19.98
N LEU A 132 -12.43 -11.92 -18.91
CA LEU A 132 -12.62 -12.59 -17.61
C LEU A 132 -13.97 -13.32 -17.51
N LEU A 133 -14.90 -13.10 -18.44
CA LEU A 133 -16.23 -13.69 -18.43
C LEU A 133 -16.23 -15.04 -19.14
N LEU A 134 -15.55 -16.02 -18.55
CA LEU A 134 -15.42 -17.39 -19.05
C LEU A 134 -16.38 -18.33 -18.32
N ASP A 135 -16.88 -19.34 -19.03
CA ASP A 135 -17.51 -20.49 -18.39
C ASP A 135 -16.45 -21.47 -17.84
N GLU A 136 -16.89 -22.57 -17.21
CA GLU A 136 -15.94 -23.53 -16.62
C GLU A 136 -15.08 -24.25 -17.66
N GLN A 137 -15.58 -24.45 -18.88
CA GLN A 137 -14.81 -25.12 -19.94
C GLN A 137 -13.74 -24.18 -20.49
N GLY A 138 -14.11 -22.93 -20.81
CA GLY A 138 -13.18 -21.91 -21.28
C GLY A 138 -12.10 -21.59 -20.25
N ALA A 139 -12.43 -21.57 -18.95
CA ALA A 139 -11.43 -21.40 -17.90
C ALA A 139 -10.43 -22.58 -17.85
N ARG A 140 -10.88 -23.82 -18.03
CA ARG A 140 -9.99 -25.00 -18.09
C ARG A 140 -9.07 -24.95 -19.29
N GLU A 141 -9.64 -24.70 -20.46
CA GLU A 141 -8.87 -24.58 -21.72
C GLU A 141 -7.83 -23.48 -21.62
N TRP A 142 -8.18 -22.33 -21.04
CA TRP A 142 -7.23 -21.25 -20.82
C TRP A 142 -6.08 -21.68 -19.89
N TRP A 143 -6.38 -22.29 -18.74
CA TRP A 143 -5.33 -22.77 -17.82
C TRP A 143 -4.48 -23.90 -18.41
N ASP A 144 -4.99 -24.71 -19.33
CA ASP A 144 -4.22 -25.75 -20.04
C ASP A 144 -3.17 -25.17 -20.99
N THR A 145 -3.31 -23.90 -21.39
CA THR A 145 -2.28 -23.19 -22.16
C THR A 145 -1.14 -22.64 -21.28
N GLN A 146 -1.31 -22.62 -19.96
CA GLN A 146 -0.32 -22.07 -19.03
C GLN A 146 0.66 -23.17 -18.58
N ASP A 147 1.95 -22.85 -18.59
CA ASP A 147 2.98 -23.78 -18.12
C ASP A 147 3.16 -23.72 -16.60
N LEU A 148 2.48 -24.62 -15.90
CA LEU A 148 2.60 -24.83 -14.45
C LEU A 148 3.63 -25.92 -14.08
N SER A 149 4.39 -26.44 -15.06
CA SER A 149 5.44 -27.44 -14.85
C SER A 149 6.79 -26.84 -14.46
N ARG A 150 6.93 -25.53 -14.65
CA ARG A 150 8.06 -24.70 -14.21
C ARG A 150 7.60 -23.71 -13.13
N PRO A 151 8.52 -23.11 -12.35
CA PRO A 151 8.17 -22.10 -11.37
C PRO A 151 7.33 -20.97 -11.99
N TRP A 152 6.26 -20.56 -11.32
CA TRP A 152 5.29 -19.62 -11.87
C TRP A 152 4.83 -18.60 -10.83
N VAL A 153 4.45 -17.41 -11.31
CA VAL A 153 4.06 -16.29 -10.46
C VAL A 153 2.82 -15.60 -11.01
N ILE A 154 1.87 -15.33 -10.11
CA ILE A 154 0.70 -14.48 -10.35
C ILE A 154 0.86 -13.25 -9.45
N PRO A 155 1.08 -12.04 -9.99
CA PRO A 155 1.32 -10.87 -9.16
C PRO A 155 0.13 -10.40 -8.36
N GLU A 156 -1.08 -10.49 -8.93
CA GLU A 156 -2.31 -10.05 -8.30
C GLU A 156 -3.50 -10.90 -8.76
N LEU A 157 -4.04 -11.69 -7.83
CA LEU A 157 -5.20 -12.54 -8.06
C LEU A 157 -6.46 -11.72 -8.38
N ALA A 158 -6.57 -10.49 -7.90
CA ALA A 158 -7.72 -9.60 -8.16
C ALA A 158 -7.94 -9.33 -9.66
N ASP A 159 -6.91 -9.48 -10.49
CA ASP A 159 -6.98 -9.28 -11.93
C ASP A 159 -7.61 -10.50 -12.68
N PHE A 160 -7.79 -11.65 -12.02
CA PHE A 160 -8.26 -12.89 -12.64
C PHE A 160 -9.77 -13.12 -12.53
N TRP A 161 -10.52 -12.17 -11.98
CA TRP A 161 -11.94 -12.35 -11.76
C TRP A 161 -12.72 -11.05 -11.67
N LEU A 162 -14.02 -11.16 -11.90
CA LEU A 162 -15.00 -10.10 -11.66
C LEU A 162 -16.04 -10.63 -10.70
N ARG A 163 -16.56 -9.78 -9.80
CA ARG A 163 -17.65 -10.15 -8.87
C ARG A 163 -18.99 -10.27 -9.62
N HIS A 164 -19.04 -11.23 -10.52
CA HIS A 164 -20.12 -11.54 -11.45
C HIS A 164 -20.18 -13.06 -11.61
N LEU A 165 -21.36 -13.64 -11.87
CA LEU A 165 -21.55 -15.10 -11.94
C LEU A 165 -20.58 -15.78 -12.92
N SER A 166 -20.41 -15.20 -14.12
CA SER A 166 -19.47 -15.69 -15.13
C SER A 166 -18.03 -15.21 -14.93
N GLY A 167 -17.74 -14.43 -13.89
CA GLY A 167 -16.42 -13.84 -13.64
C GLY A 167 -15.57 -14.65 -12.66
N LEU A 168 -16.05 -15.79 -12.14
CA LEU A 168 -15.40 -16.55 -11.06
C LEU A 168 -14.61 -17.77 -11.55
N ALA A 169 -14.78 -18.17 -12.82
CA ALA A 169 -14.36 -19.48 -13.31
C ALA A 169 -12.82 -19.67 -13.28
N LEU A 170 -12.05 -18.64 -13.65
CA LEU A 170 -10.58 -18.69 -13.68
C LEU A 170 -9.97 -18.96 -12.30
N VAL A 171 -10.40 -18.21 -11.28
CA VAL A 171 -9.91 -18.41 -9.91
C VAL A 171 -10.35 -19.78 -9.40
N ARG A 172 -11.61 -20.19 -9.58
CA ARG A 172 -12.08 -21.51 -9.15
C ARG A 172 -11.26 -22.66 -9.76
N GLU A 173 -10.94 -22.56 -11.04
CA GLU A 173 -10.12 -23.54 -11.74
C GLU A 173 -8.66 -23.56 -11.25
N LEU A 174 -8.07 -22.38 -10.98
CA LEU A 174 -6.75 -22.29 -10.35
C LEU A 174 -6.73 -23.01 -8.99
N LEU A 175 -7.70 -22.73 -8.12
CA LEU A 175 -7.80 -23.37 -6.81
C LEU A 175 -7.90 -24.88 -6.93
N ARG A 176 -8.67 -25.37 -7.90
CA ARG A 176 -8.81 -26.81 -8.18
C ARG A 176 -7.46 -27.43 -8.57
N ARG A 177 -6.66 -26.77 -9.42
CA ARG A 177 -5.33 -27.26 -9.84
C ARG A 177 -4.34 -27.25 -8.69
N VAL A 178 -4.30 -26.19 -7.90
CA VAL A 178 -3.43 -26.10 -6.73
C VAL A 178 -3.80 -27.18 -5.70
N ALA A 179 -5.09 -27.38 -5.42
CA ALA A 179 -5.56 -28.41 -4.50
C ALA A 179 -5.30 -29.85 -4.99
N ALA A 180 -5.32 -30.08 -6.31
CA ALA A 180 -4.97 -31.37 -6.90
C ALA A 180 -3.48 -31.71 -6.75
N GLY A 181 -2.63 -30.70 -6.54
CA GLY A 181 -1.17 -30.86 -6.50
C GLY A 181 -0.55 -31.11 -7.87
N GLY A 182 0.76 -31.38 -7.90
CA GLY A 182 1.49 -31.69 -9.13
C GLY A 182 1.98 -30.47 -9.92
N THR A 183 1.75 -29.25 -9.43
CA THR A 183 2.37 -28.04 -9.99
C THR A 183 3.81 -27.89 -9.51
N ALA A 184 4.62 -27.18 -10.30
CA ALA A 184 5.89 -26.64 -9.84
C ALA A 184 5.69 -25.54 -8.78
N PRO A 185 6.77 -25.07 -8.13
CA PRO A 185 6.71 -23.97 -7.18
C PRO A 185 5.96 -22.75 -7.73
N GLY A 186 5.00 -22.26 -6.95
CA GLY A 186 4.13 -21.15 -7.35
C GLY A 186 4.12 -20.02 -6.33
N ALA A 187 4.02 -18.78 -6.77
CA ALA A 187 3.77 -17.62 -5.92
C ALA A 187 2.52 -16.87 -6.42
N ILE A 188 1.57 -16.63 -5.52
CA ILE A 188 0.35 -15.87 -5.81
C ILE A 188 0.32 -14.64 -4.90
N GLY A 189 0.35 -13.45 -5.47
CA GLY A 189 -0.04 -12.23 -4.80
C GLY A 189 -1.55 -12.08 -4.79
N CYS A 190 -2.10 -11.65 -3.66
CA CYS A 190 -3.53 -11.45 -3.49
C CYS A 190 -3.77 -10.21 -2.63
N SER A 191 -4.43 -9.21 -3.20
CA SER A 191 -4.94 -8.07 -2.44
C SER A 191 -5.76 -8.57 -1.26
N SER A 192 -5.58 -7.97 -0.09
CA SER A 192 -6.30 -8.36 1.14
C SER A 192 -7.82 -8.24 1.02
N TRP A 193 -8.31 -7.37 0.13
CA TRP A 193 -9.74 -7.22 -0.18
C TRP A 193 -10.25 -8.37 -1.05
N CYS A 194 -9.45 -8.79 -2.04
CA CYS A 194 -9.70 -10.00 -2.83
C CYS A 194 -9.69 -11.24 -1.93
N TRP A 195 -8.70 -11.36 -1.04
CA TRP A 195 -8.64 -12.43 -0.04
C TRP A 195 -9.87 -12.44 0.89
N GLN A 196 -10.34 -11.27 1.35
CA GLN A 196 -11.52 -11.19 2.20
C GLN A 196 -12.74 -11.86 1.55
N PHE A 197 -12.92 -11.68 0.24
CA PHE A 197 -13.98 -12.34 -0.52
C PHE A 197 -13.76 -13.85 -0.68
N TRP A 198 -12.56 -14.25 -1.07
CA TRP A 198 -12.26 -15.63 -1.42
C TRP A 198 -11.90 -16.54 -0.24
N SER A 199 -11.56 -15.99 0.93
CA SER A 199 -11.03 -16.73 2.10
C SER A 199 -11.92 -17.91 2.53
N SER A 200 -13.23 -17.80 2.36
CA SER A 200 -14.18 -18.90 2.63
C SER A 200 -14.04 -20.05 1.62
N TYR A 201 -13.81 -19.75 0.34
CA TYR A 201 -13.59 -20.72 -0.74
C TYR A 201 -12.19 -21.35 -0.69
N PHE A 202 -11.22 -20.67 -0.10
CA PHE A 202 -9.83 -21.13 0.02
C PHE A 202 -9.59 -22.20 1.08
N ARG A 203 -10.55 -22.47 1.98
CA ARG A 203 -10.38 -23.44 3.08
C ARG A 203 -10.04 -24.85 2.59
N ASP A 204 -10.53 -25.20 1.40
CA ASP A 204 -10.33 -26.51 0.80
C ASP A 204 -9.00 -26.63 0.03
N ALA A 205 -8.29 -25.52 -0.22
CA ALA A 205 -7.05 -25.49 -0.99
C ALA A 205 -5.78 -25.51 -0.11
N HIS A 206 -5.92 -25.66 1.21
CA HIS A 206 -4.82 -25.82 2.19
C HIS A 206 -3.70 -24.75 2.14
N PHE A 207 -4.00 -23.55 1.65
CA PHE A 207 -3.05 -22.43 1.69
C PHE A 207 -2.65 -22.08 3.13
N SER A 208 -1.41 -21.61 3.27
CA SER A 208 -0.93 -20.95 4.49
C SER A 208 -0.58 -19.52 4.10
N PRO A 209 -1.56 -18.60 4.10
CA PRO A 209 -1.36 -17.25 3.59
C PRO A 209 -0.37 -16.49 4.47
N MET A 210 0.58 -15.84 3.82
CA MET A 210 1.62 -15.03 4.45
C MET A 210 1.42 -13.57 4.08
N THR A 211 1.90 -12.66 4.92
CA THR A 211 1.79 -11.23 4.72
C THR A 211 3.05 -10.53 5.22
N PRO A 212 3.48 -9.40 4.63
CA PRO A 212 4.50 -8.57 5.24
C PRO A 212 4.09 -8.13 6.64
N ALA A 213 5.04 -8.18 7.58
CA ALA A 213 4.83 -7.61 8.90
C ALA A 213 4.56 -6.10 8.80
N PRO A 214 3.63 -5.56 9.60
CA PRO A 214 3.34 -4.13 9.59
C PRO A 214 4.51 -3.36 10.18
N MET A 215 4.87 -2.23 9.56
CA MET A 215 5.95 -1.38 10.07
C MET A 215 5.44 -0.47 11.19
N ALA A 216 6.04 -0.55 12.38
CA ALA A 216 5.80 0.43 13.43
C ALA A 216 6.73 1.64 13.25
N ALA A 217 6.71 2.55 14.23
CA ALA A 217 7.36 3.85 14.10
C ALA A 217 8.88 3.75 13.86
N VAL A 218 9.54 2.76 14.48
CA VAL A 218 10.99 2.58 14.38
C VAL A 218 11.35 2.03 13.00
N GLU A 219 10.69 0.94 12.59
CA GLU A 219 10.90 0.28 11.30
C GLU A 219 10.59 1.22 10.13
N LEU A 220 9.55 2.07 10.24
CA LEU A 220 9.27 3.10 9.24
C LEU A 220 10.36 4.15 9.15
N GLY A 221 10.90 4.61 10.29
CA GLY A 221 11.95 5.62 10.31
C GLY A 221 13.24 5.09 9.69
N GLU A 222 13.67 3.89 10.08
CA GLU A 222 14.82 3.19 9.51
C GLU A 222 14.63 2.95 8.01
N TRP A 223 13.43 2.58 7.58
CA TRP A 223 13.12 2.37 6.17
C TRP A 223 13.18 3.69 5.36
N PHE A 224 12.66 4.80 5.87
CA PHE A 224 12.78 6.10 5.20
C PHE A 224 14.23 6.58 5.10
N GLU A 225 15.03 6.37 6.15
CA GLU A 225 16.47 6.67 6.12
C GLU A 225 17.19 5.83 5.07
N SER A 226 16.93 4.51 5.04
CA SER A 226 17.51 3.59 4.06
C SER A 226 17.10 3.95 2.63
N LEU A 227 15.83 4.32 2.40
CA LEU A 227 15.37 4.74 1.09
C LEU A 227 16.09 6.00 0.61
N ALA A 228 16.23 7.01 1.47
CA ALA A 228 16.85 8.27 1.11
C ALA A 228 18.38 8.19 0.96
N ALA A 229 19.03 7.31 1.74
CA ALA A 229 20.47 7.06 1.63
C ALA A 229 20.82 6.31 0.33
N GLY A 230 19.98 5.36 -0.10
CA GLY A 230 20.30 4.49 -1.24
C GLY A 230 21.66 3.80 -1.05
N ASP A 231 22.51 3.86 -2.07
CA ASP A 231 23.90 3.34 -2.03
C ASP A 231 24.93 4.37 -1.53
N SER A 232 24.47 5.49 -0.98
CA SER A 232 25.32 6.66 -0.70
C SER A 232 25.34 7.01 0.79
N ASP A 233 26.44 7.59 1.27
CA ASP A 233 26.63 8.04 2.67
C ASP A 233 25.85 9.33 3.01
N TYR A 234 24.71 9.58 2.34
CA TYR A 234 23.86 10.74 2.61
C TYR A 234 23.00 10.47 3.83
N SER A 235 22.94 11.46 4.73
CA SER A 235 22.02 11.42 5.88
C SER A 235 20.92 12.46 5.70
N ILE A 236 19.70 12.06 6.04
CA ILE A 236 18.54 12.94 6.05
C ILE A 236 18.23 13.41 7.46
N THR A 237 17.88 14.69 7.58
CA THR A 237 17.38 15.28 8.81
C THR A 237 15.99 15.84 8.57
N ALA A 238 15.02 15.40 9.36
CA ALA A 238 13.65 15.89 9.29
C ALA A 238 13.15 16.33 10.68
N ARG A 239 12.62 17.54 10.76
CA ARG A 239 12.11 18.13 12.01
C ARG A 239 10.69 18.65 11.84
N MET A 240 9.91 18.60 12.91
CA MET A 240 8.55 19.15 12.94
C MET A 240 8.58 20.67 12.74
N ALA A 241 7.67 21.18 11.92
CA ALA A 241 7.57 22.61 11.59
C ALA A 241 7.04 23.48 12.75
N ASP A 242 6.26 22.90 13.67
CA ASP A 242 5.60 23.63 14.76
C ASP A 242 6.43 23.70 16.05
N ASP A 243 7.07 22.60 16.45
CA ASP A 243 7.82 22.50 17.71
C ASP A 243 9.31 22.16 17.54
N GLY A 244 9.76 21.92 16.30
CA GLY A 244 11.14 21.58 16.00
C GLY A 244 11.59 20.22 16.52
N LEU A 245 10.70 19.35 17.01
CA LEU A 245 11.07 18.01 17.46
C LEU A 245 11.60 17.17 16.31
N TRP A 246 12.50 16.23 16.62
CA TRP A 246 13.09 15.35 15.61
C TRP A 246 12.06 14.34 15.11
N VAL A 247 12.02 14.16 13.80
CA VAL A 247 11.31 13.04 13.14
C VAL A 247 12.34 12.01 12.69
N LEU A 248 13.37 12.45 11.97
CA LEU A 248 14.52 11.65 11.52
C LEU A 248 15.84 12.42 11.74
N PRO A 249 16.98 11.76 11.96
CA PRO A 249 17.16 10.31 12.02
C PRO A 249 16.71 9.72 13.36
N MET A 250 16.40 8.43 13.39
CA MET A 250 15.96 7.67 14.56
C MET A 250 17.10 7.37 15.54
N THR A 251 18.33 7.28 15.03
CA THR A 251 19.52 7.06 15.85
C THR A 251 19.96 8.34 16.57
N GLU A 252 20.39 8.19 17.82
CA GLU A 252 21.02 9.29 18.56
C GLU A 252 22.35 9.65 17.88
N GLY A 253 22.66 10.94 17.77
CA GLY A 253 23.96 11.36 17.25
C GLY A 253 25.09 10.97 18.20
N ASN A 254 26.31 10.85 17.66
CA ASN A 254 27.55 10.60 18.44
C ASN A 254 27.82 11.67 19.52
N ASP A 255 27.08 12.77 19.53
CA ASP A 255 27.23 13.90 20.45
C ASP A 255 26.75 13.62 21.89
N GLY A 256 26.23 12.42 22.18
CA GLY A 256 25.81 12.00 23.53
C GLY A 256 24.62 12.78 24.12
N LYS A 257 23.98 13.65 23.34
CA LYS A 257 22.77 14.41 23.74
C LYS A 257 21.52 13.68 23.28
N LYS A 258 20.66 13.30 24.24
CA LYS A 258 19.33 12.72 23.97
C LYS A 258 18.50 13.68 23.13
N ARG A 259 18.15 13.28 21.90
CA ARG A 259 17.25 14.03 21.03
C ARG A 259 15.81 13.82 21.49
N LYS A 260 15.00 14.88 21.50
CA LYS A 260 13.56 14.74 21.72
C LYS A 260 12.88 14.45 20.39
N HIS A 261 12.22 13.31 20.29
CA HIS A 261 11.49 12.88 19.10
C HIS A 261 10.01 13.23 19.17
N SER A 262 9.45 13.58 18.02
CA SER A 262 8.01 13.79 17.85
C SER A 262 7.25 12.46 17.87
N GLY A 263 5.94 12.53 18.08
CA GLY A 263 5.04 11.38 17.91
C GLY A 263 4.69 11.07 16.46
N PHE A 264 5.26 11.78 15.48
CA PHE A 264 4.81 11.76 14.08
C PHE A 264 4.86 10.37 13.46
N LEU A 265 5.98 9.65 13.56
CA LEU A 265 6.11 8.31 12.96
C LEU A 265 5.17 7.28 13.59
N ARG A 266 4.85 7.41 14.88
CA ARG A 266 3.84 6.57 15.54
C ARG A 266 2.45 6.82 14.98
N ASP A 267 2.11 8.09 14.81
CA ASP A 267 0.85 8.50 14.21
C ASP A 267 0.76 8.07 12.74
N LEU A 268 1.87 8.15 11.98
CA LEU A 268 1.97 7.69 10.61
C LEU A 268 1.78 6.17 10.49
N ALA A 269 2.51 5.40 11.30
CA ALA A 269 2.37 3.95 11.36
C ALA A 269 0.92 3.53 11.67
N SER A 270 0.26 4.25 12.58
CA SER A 270 -1.13 4.01 12.92
C SER A 270 -2.10 4.33 11.77
N VAL A 271 -1.96 5.49 11.12
CA VAL A 271 -2.84 5.92 10.01
C VAL A 271 -2.67 5.03 8.80
N ALA A 272 -1.43 4.68 8.47
CA ALA A 272 -1.10 3.74 7.40
C ALA A 272 -1.34 2.28 7.81
N ARG A 273 -1.65 2.01 9.09
CA ARG A 273 -1.78 0.67 9.66
C ARG A 273 -0.57 -0.22 9.38
N GLY A 274 0.62 0.38 9.34
CA GLY A 274 1.89 -0.28 9.05
C GLY A 274 2.12 -0.60 7.57
N ASN A 275 1.29 -0.09 6.66
CA ASN A 275 1.50 -0.21 5.22
C ASN A 275 2.57 0.78 4.74
N PRO A 276 3.72 0.29 4.21
CA PRO A 276 4.84 1.15 3.83
C PRO A 276 4.51 2.10 2.67
N GLY A 277 3.78 1.68 1.64
CA GLY A 277 3.46 2.55 0.50
C GLY A 277 2.50 3.67 0.88
N VAL A 278 1.51 3.38 1.74
CA VAL A 278 0.61 4.41 2.29
C VAL A 278 1.40 5.37 3.18
N ALA A 279 2.26 4.85 4.06
CA ALA A 279 3.10 5.66 4.94
C ALA A 279 4.01 6.58 4.13
N LEU A 280 4.67 6.07 3.09
CA LEU A 280 5.53 6.85 2.20
C LEU A 280 4.75 7.93 1.45
N ALA A 281 3.55 7.63 0.95
CA ALA A 281 2.73 8.62 0.25
C ALA A 281 2.31 9.79 1.16
N ILE A 282 1.98 9.50 2.41
CA ILE A 282 1.64 10.50 3.43
C ILE A 282 2.90 11.27 3.87
N TRP A 283 4.03 10.57 4.06
CA TRP A 283 5.32 11.17 4.38
C TRP A 283 5.75 12.19 3.34
N ARG A 284 5.74 11.81 2.06
CA ARG A 284 6.04 12.67 0.93
C ARG A 284 5.18 13.94 0.91
N ARG A 285 3.89 13.82 1.25
CA ARG A 285 2.97 14.97 1.35
C ARG A 285 3.28 15.86 2.55
N ALA A 286 3.85 15.33 3.63
CA ALA A 286 4.15 16.09 4.85
C ALA A 286 5.46 16.89 4.78
N LEU A 287 6.34 16.56 3.83
CA LEU A 287 7.62 17.23 3.67
C LEU A 287 7.49 18.65 3.10
N ARG A 288 8.27 19.58 3.65
CA ARG A 288 8.32 20.99 3.25
C ARG A 288 9.76 21.49 3.16
N ASP A 289 9.95 22.52 2.34
CA ASP A 289 11.23 23.23 2.26
C ASP A 289 11.41 24.21 3.43
N ARG A 290 12.63 24.74 3.57
CA ARG A 290 13.00 25.75 4.57
C ARG A 290 12.25 27.07 4.30
N PRO A 291 11.72 27.75 5.32
CA PRO A 291 11.21 29.11 5.17
C PRO A 291 12.37 30.07 4.82
N GLU A 292 12.16 30.94 3.83
CA GLU A 292 13.18 31.86 3.29
C GLU A 292 13.73 32.84 4.35
N GLU A 293 12.97 33.12 5.42
CA GLU A 293 13.37 34.09 6.46
C GLU A 293 14.54 33.63 7.34
N GLU A 294 14.82 32.33 7.44
CA GLU A 294 16.00 31.82 8.16
C GLU A 294 17.21 31.56 7.24
N ALA A 295 17.06 31.73 5.91
CA ALA A 295 18.18 31.55 4.98
C ALA A 295 19.26 32.65 5.12
N GLY A 296 18.95 33.75 5.80
CA GLY A 296 19.80 34.92 5.95
C GLY A 296 20.59 35.03 7.26
N THR A 297 20.53 34.07 8.19
CA THR A 297 21.29 34.15 9.45
C THR A 297 22.00 32.84 9.77
N GLU A 298 23.30 32.88 9.51
CA GLU A 298 24.42 31.99 9.80
C GLU A 298 24.20 30.78 10.73
N GLU A 299 24.82 29.65 10.37
CA GLU A 299 25.89 29.09 11.19
C GLU A 299 26.83 28.23 10.32
N SER A 300 27.80 28.92 9.71
CA SER A 300 29.13 28.35 9.50
C SER A 300 29.79 28.20 10.86
N GLY A 301 29.37 27.19 11.63
CA GLY A 301 30.08 26.79 12.84
C GLY A 301 31.42 26.13 12.44
N PRO A 302 32.56 26.53 13.02
CA PRO A 302 33.83 25.91 12.71
C PRO A 302 33.91 24.57 13.45
N GLY A 303 33.89 23.46 12.70
CA GLY A 303 34.34 22.16 13.20
C GLY A 303 33.30 21.04 13.20
N SER A 304 33.03 20.48 12.03
CA SER A 304 32.82 19.03 11.88
C SER A 304 33.17 18.65 10.44
N SER A 305 34.46 18.51 10.19
CA SER A 305 34.97 17.71 9.07
C SER A 305 34.70 16.24 9.38
N ASP A 306 33.52 15.77 9.01
CA ASP A 306 33.27 14.35 8.78
C ASP A 306 32.32 14.22 7.58
N GLY A 307 32.72 13.41 6.60
CA GLY A 307 32.28 13.51 5.21
C GLY A 307 30.93 12.83 4.94
N GLY A 308 29.85 13.62 4.94
CA GLY A 308 28.56 13.26 4.36
C GLY A 308 27.70 14.51 4.15
N SER A 309 27.09 14.67 2.99
CA SER A 309 26.18 15.79 2.72
C SER A 309 24.86 15.53 3.46
N VAL A 310 24.55 16.37 4.45
CA VAL A 310 23.33 16.26 5.27
C VAL A 310 22.23 17.09 4.63
N THR A 311 21.13 16.46 4.22
CA THR A 311 19.99 17.18 3.63
C THR A 311 18.90 17.38 4.69
N ARG A 312 18.36 18.60 4.79
CA ARG A 312 17.35 19.00 5.80
C ARG A 312 15.98 19.28 5.19
N ALA A 313 14.92 18.77 5.83
CA ALA A 313 13.53 19.05 5.49
C ALA A 313 12.67 19.29 6.74
N TRP A 314 11.53 19.96 6.56
CA TRP A 314 10.53 20.18 7.60
C TRP A 314 9.31 19.29 7.40
N VAL A 315 8.64 18.96 8.50
CA VAL A 315 7.48 18.07 8.52
C VAL A 315 6.30 18.82 9.12
N ILE A 316 5.22 18.99 8.35
CA ILE A 316 4.01 19.61 8.89
C ILE A 316 3.24 18.63 9.80
N PRO A 317 2.60 19.15 10.86
CA PRO A 317 1.69 18.36 11.70
C PRO A 317 0.55 17.70 10.91
N PHE A 318 0.10 16.54 11.40
CA PHE A 318 -0.94 15.75 10.76
C PHE A 318 -2.29 16.45 10.60
N ASP A 319 -2.63 17.37 11.50
CA ASP A 319 -3.87 18.15 11.43
C ASP A 319 -3.84 19.22 10.34
N GLN A 320 -2.64 19.60 9.87
CA GLN A 320 -2.42 20.53 8.76
C GLN A 320 -2.26 19.83 7.41
N LEU A 321 -2.00 18.52 7.39
CA LEU A 321 -1.71 17.76 6.16
C LEU A 321 -2.87 17.70 5.14
N GLY A 322 -4.10 17.91 5.60
CA GLY A 322 -5.29 17.88 4.75
C GLY A 322 -5.42 16.58 3.95
N LEU A 323 -5.48 15.43 4.65
CA LEU A 323 -5.63 14.13 3.98
C LEU A 323 -6.96 14.04 3.22
N PRO A 324 -7.01 13.32 2.09
CA PRO A 324 -8.23 13.09 1.33
C PRO A 324 -9.37 12.58 2.24
N ALA A 325 -10.58 13.09 1.99
CA ALA A 325 -11.76 12.73 2.76
C ALA A 325 -12.91 12.36 1.82
N VAL A 326 -13.59 11.25 2.10
CA VAL A 326 -14.73 10.79 1.30
C VAL A 326 -15.89 11.79 1.44
N PRO A 327 -16.40 12.35 0.33
CA PRO A 327 -17.53 13.28 0.36
C PRO A 327 -18.77 12.64 1.00
N GLN A 328 -19.36 13.33 1.98
CA GLN A 328 -20.61 12.91 2.62
C GLN A 328 -21.78 13.34 1.73
N SER A 329 -22.35 12.42 0.97
CA SER A 329 -23.52 12.70 0.12
C SER A 329 -24.58 11.64 0.38
N GLN A 330 -25.83 12.10 0.53
CA GLN A 330 -27.00 11.25 0.75
C GLN A 330 -27.39 10.61 -0.59
N GLY A 331 -27.34 9.27 -0.68
CA GLY A 331 -27.86 8.52 -1.83
C GLY A 331 -26.86 8.08 -2.90
N ASP A 332 -25.55 8.27 -2.69
CA ASP A 332 -24.58 8.04 -3.76
C ASP A 332 -23.97 6.63 -3.72
N ASN A 333 -23.85 6.02 -4.91
CA ASN A 333 -23.18 4.74 -5.18
C ASN A 333 -21.67 4.71 -4.83
N ILE A 334 -21.16 5.68 -4.07
CA ILE A 334 -19.76 5.81 -3.64
C ILE A 334 -19.28 4.54 -2.96
N GLY A 335 -20.03 4.02 -1.98
CA GLY A 335 -19.61 2.83 -1.22
C GLY A 335 -19.43 1.61 -2.11
N LEU A 336 -20.38 1.39 -3.04
CA LEU A 336 -20.32 0.28 -4.00
C LEU A 336 -19.12 0.42 -4.94
N LEU A 337 -18.88 1.61 -5.49
CA LEU A 337 -17.77 1.87 -6.39
C LEU A 337 -16.41 1.73 -5.68
N LEU A 338 -16.24 2.36 -4.52
CA LEU A 338 -14.99 2.27 -3.74
C LEU A 338 -14.70 0.84 -3.29
N HIS A 339 -15.72 0.10 -2.85
CA HIS A 339 -15.56 -1.31 -2.49
C HIS A 339 -15.18 -2.16 -3.71
N ALA A 340 -15.82 -1.94 -4.87
CA ALA A 340 -15.47 -2.65 -6.11
C ALA A 340 -14.03 -2.36 -6.56
N LEU A 341 -13.60 -1.10 -6.49
CA LEU A 341 -12.23 -0.71 -6.81
C LEU A 341 -11.21 -1.42 -5.91
N LEU A 342 -11.46 -1.50 -4.61
CA LEU A 342 -10.56 -2.18 -3.68
C LEU A 342 -10.57 -3.71 -3.86
N LEU A 343 -11.75 -4.28 -4.10
CA LEU A 343 -11.93 -5.72 -4.30
C LEU A 343 -11.17 -6.24 -5.54
N HIS A 344 -11.11 -5.43 -6.59
CA HIS A 344 -10.52 -5.77 -7.89
C HIS A 344 -9.18 -5.08 -8.16
N ASP A 345 -8.58 -4.39 -7.19
CA ASP A 345 -7.36 -3.58 -7.37
C ASP A 345 -7.46 -2.58 -8.56
N GLY A 346 -8.67 -2.03 -8.72
CA GLY A 346 -9.06 -1.10 -9.78
C GLY A 346 -9.86 -1.73 -10.90
N LEU A 347 -10.68 -0.93 -11.60
CA LEU A 347 -11.52 -1.37 -12.73
C LEU A 347 -11.76 -0.22 -13.72
N ASP A 348 -12.01 -0.54 -14.98
CA ASP A 348 -12.56 0.43 -15.94
C ASP A 348 -14.07 0.65 -15.71
N ALA A 349 -14.64 1.63 -16.42
CA ALA A 349 -16.03 2.03 -16.27
C ALA A 349 -17.04 0.90 -16.60
N SER A 350 -16.74 0.07 -17.61
CA SER A 350 -17.62 -1.00 -18.04
C SER A 350 -17.64 -2.15 -17.04
N HIS A 351 -16.47 -2.52 -16.51
CA HIS A 351 -16.38 -3.50 -15.44
C HIS A 351 -16.97 -2.98 -14.12
N LEU A 352 -16.83 -1.69 -13.81
CA LEU A 352 -17.48 -1.08 -12.65
C LEU A 352 -19.00 -1.21 -12.73
N GLN A 353 -19.60 -0.89 -13.88
CA GLN A 353 -21.03 -1.08 -14.09
C GLN A 353 -21.43 -2.54 -13.90
N LEU A 354 -20.64 -3.47 -14.46
CA LEU A 354 -20.94 -4.90 -14.38
C LEU A 354 -20.94 -5.42 -12.93
N VAL A 355 -19.94 -5.04 -12.12
CA VAL A 355 -19.79 -5.57 -10.76
C VAL A 355 -20.64 -4.84 -9.72
N THR A 356 -20.99 -3.58 -9.96
CA THR A 356 -21.77 -2.77 -9.00
C THR A 356 -23.25 -2.63 -9.38
N GLY A 357 -23.60 -2.83 -10.66
CA GLY A 357 -24.92 -2.51 -11.20
C GLY A 357 -25.19 -1.01 -11.38
N VAL A 358 -24.22 -0.15 -11.08
CA VAL A 358 -24.34 1.30 -11.18
C VAL A 358 -24.22 1.72 -12.64
N ALA A 359 -25.18 2.50 -13.14
CA ALA A 359 -25.15 2.95 -14.53
C ALA A 359 -23.91 3.81 -14.80
N GLU A 360 -23.32 3.66 -15.99
CA GLU A 360 -22.04 4.29 -16.34
C GLU A 360 -22.05 5.82 -16.15
N HIS A 361 -23.16 6.49 -16.52
CA HIS A 361 -23.28 7.94 -16.37
C HIS A 361 -23.31 8.38 -14.90
N GLU A 362 -23.96 7.63 -14.02
CA GLU A 362 -23.95 7.90 -12.58
C GLU A 362 -22.57 7.64 -11.99
N ALA A 363 -21.94 6.52 -12.38
CA ALA A 363 -20.58 6.19 -11.97
C ALA A 363 -19.60 7.28 -12.39
N GLY A 364 -19.71 7.81 -13.62
CA GLY A 364 -18.86 8.89 -14.14
C GLY A 364 -18.84 10.13 -13.25
N PHE A 365 -20.00 10.61 -12.80
CA PHE A 365 -20.07 11.77 -11.88
C PHE A 365 -19.43 11.47 -10.53
N VAL A 366 -19.64 10.28 -9.99
CA VAL A 366 -19.05 9.86 -8.72
C VAL A 366 -17.54 9.73 -8.83
N LEU A 367 -17.04 9.06 -9.87
CA LEU A 367 -15.60 8.87 -10.12
C LEU A 367 -14.91 10.22 -10.31
N ALA A 368 -15.47 11.13 -11.10
CA ALA A 368 -14.91 12.47 -11.29
C ALA A 368 -14.87 13.28 -9.98
N ARG A 369 -15.85 13.11 -9.09
CA ARG A 369 -15.85 13.75 -7.76
C ARG A 369 -14.80 13.13 -6.83
N LEU A 370 -14.67 11.81 -6.83
CA LEU A 370 -13.66 11.11 -6.03
C LEU A 370 -12.24 11.44 -6.50
N ALA A 371 -12.03 11.56 -7.81
CA ALA A 371 -10.75 11.93 -8.41
C ALA A 371 -10.34 13.36 -8.04
N ARG A 372 -11.25 14.33 -8.10
CA ARG A 372 -11.01 15.71 -7.63
C ARG A 372 -10.73 15.82 -6.14
N ALA A 373 -11.10 14.81 -5.36
CA ALA A 373 -10.83 14.73 -3.93
C ALA A 373 -9.55 13.92 -3.62
N ASP A 374 -8.75 13.58 -4.64
CA ASP A 374 -7.52 12.78 -4.54
C ASP A 374 -7.73 11.38 -3.92
N LEU A 375 -8.94 10.83 -3.99
CA LEU A 375 -9.28 9.52 -3.43
C LEU A 375 -9.00 8.38 -4.39
N ILE A 376 -9.19 8.64 -5.68
CA ILE A 376 -8.95 7.71 -6.77
C ILE A 376 -8.23 8.44 -7.89
N GLU A 377 -7.58 7.69 -8.77
CA GLU A 377 -6.96 8.20 -9.98
C GLU A 377 -7.30 7.28 -11.16
N GLN A 378 -7.26 7.85 -12.36
CA GLN A 378 -7.36 7.07 -13.59
C GLN A 378 -5.96 6.80 -14.11
N GLN A 379 -5.61 5.53 -14.30
CA GLN A 379 -4.34 5.16 -14.91
C GLN A 379 -4.29 5.67 -16.35
N SER A 380 -3.14 6.23 -16.73
CA SER A 380 -2.94 6.82 -18.07
C SER A 380 -3.07 5.78 -19.20
N SER A 381 -2.74 4.52 -18.91
CA SER A 381 -2.93 3.37 -19.80
C SER A 381 -4.19 2.60 -19.42
N GLY A 382 -5.08 2.34 -20.38
CA GLY A 382 -6.23 1.44 -20.19
C GLY A 382 -7.44 2.03 -19.47
N GLY A 383 -7.38 3.29 -19.00
CA GLY A 383 -8.54 4.00 -18.43
C GLY A 383 -9.08 3.40 -17.12
N ARG A 384 -8.31 2.52 -16.48
CA ARG A 384 -8.65 1.85 -15.22
C ARG A 384 -8.62 2.86 -14.07
N TRP A 385 -9.65 2.86 -13.24
CA TRP A 385 -9.70 3.64 -12.01
C TRP A 385 -9.09 2.84 -10.87
N GLN A 386 -8.31 3.49 -10.02
CA GLN A 386 -7.68 2.89 -8.84
C GLN A 386 -7.73 3.83 -7.66
N VAL A 387 -7.73 3.28 -6.45
CA VAL A 387 -7.60 4.06 -5.23
C VAL A 387 -6.20 4.65 -5.14
N THR A 388 -6.06 5.87 -4.59
CA THR A 388 -4.74 6.45 -4.31
C THR A 388 -4.24 5.98 -2.93
N ALA A 389 -2.91 5.91 -2.77
CA ALA A 389 -2.31 5.54 -1.49
C ALA A 389 -2.71 6.51 -0.35
N GLN A 390 -2.85 7.80 -0.64
CA GLN A 390 -3.26 8.81 0.34
C GLN A 390 -4.76 8.72 0.67
N GLY A 391 -5.59 8.34 -0.32
CA GLY A 391 -7.03 8.17 -0.15
C GLY A 391 -7.42 6.92 0.62
N TYR A 392 -6.61 5.86 0.52
CA TYR A 392 -6.90 4.54 1.07
C TYR A 392 -7.36 4.52 2.54
N PRO A 393 -6.67 5.18 3.51
CA PRO A 393 -7.11 5.17 4.90
C PRO A 393 -8.51 5.77 5.11
N SER A 394 -8.85 6.81 4.34
CA SER A 394 -10.14 7.48 4.43
C SER A 394 -11.25 6.64 3.83
N ILE A 395 -10.99 6.00 2.68
CA ILE A 395 -11.92 5.11 1.99
C ILE A 395 -12.23 3.90 2.85
N ARG A 396 -11.20 3.24 3.38
CA ARG A 396 -11.37 2.07 4.23
C ARG A 396 -12.22 2.39 5.46
N ARG A 397 -11.95 3.52 6.13
CA ARG A 397 -12.74 3.95 7.29
C ARG A 397 -14.19 4.26 6.90
N HIS A 398 -14.40 4.92 5.76
CA HIS A 398 -15.73 5.20 5.22
C HIS A 398 -16.51 3.90 4.99
N LEU A 399 -15.94 2.96 4.24
CA LEU A 399 -16.54 1.64 3.97
C LEU A 399 -16.89 0.90 5.27
N GLN A 400 -15.96 0.86 6.22
CA GLN A 400 -16.20 0.24 7.53
C GLN A 400 -17.37 0.89 8.28
N SER A 401 -17.44 2.23 8.29
CA SER A 401 -18.52 2.97 8.98
C SER A 401 -19.89 2.79 8.33
N TRP A 402 -19.92 2.43 7.05
CA TRP A 402 -21.13 2.12 6.28
C TRP A 402 -21.46 0.62 6.25
N GLY A 403 -20.75 -0.20 7.02
CA GLY A 403 -21.03 -1.63 7.18
C GLY A 403 -20.55 -2.52 6.03
N PHE A 404 -19.70 -2.00 5.13
CA PHE A 404 -19.06 -2.84 4.13
C PHE A 404 -18.06 -3.79 4.80
N PRO A 405 -17.88 -5.00 4.27
CA PRO A 405 -16.75 -5.84 4.64
C PRO A 405 -15.45 -5.11 4.32
N VAL A 406 -14.53 -5.09 5.28
CA VAL A 406 -13.20 -4.51 5.13
C VAL A 406 -12.15 -5.57 5.43
N ASP A 407 -10.96 -5.41 4.86
CA ASP A 407 -9.83 -6.26 5.18
C ASP A 407 -9.39 -6.09 6.65
N THR A 408 -8.61 -7.06 7.15
CA THR A 408 -8.11 -7.02 8.54
C THR A 408 -6.92 -6.06 8.71
N PHE A 409 -6.22 -5.79 7.62
CA PHE A 409 -5.00 -4.98 7.55
C PHE A 409 -5.26 -3.50 7.75
#